data_AF-A0A7Y2GQ01-F1
#
_entry.id   AF-A0A7Y2GQ01-F1
#
_cell.length_a   1.000
_cell.length_b   1.000
_cell.length_c   1.000
_cell.angle_alpha   90.00
_cell.angle_beta   90.00
_cell.angle_gamma   90.00
#
_symmetry.space_group_name_H-M   'P 1'
#
loop_
_entity.id
_entity.type
_entity.pdbx_description
1 polymer ?
#
loop_
_entity_poly.entity_id
_entity_poly.type
_entity_poly.pdbx_seq_one_letter_code
_entity_poly.pdbx_strand_id
1 'polypeptide(L)' 'MRNIKEILTERILVLDGAMGTMLQRYKFTEADFRGERFANWEHPLQGNNDLLSLTQPE' A
#
# COMPACT_ATOMS: atom_id res chain seq x y z
N MET A 1 -26.09 2.58 -12.23
CA MET A 1 -24.61 2.42 -12.32
C MET A 1 -24.34 1.06 -12.94
N ARG A 2 -23.42 0.97 -13.91
CA ARG A 2 -23.04 -0.33 -14.46
C ARG A 2 -22.13 -1.08 -13.47
N ASN A 3 -22.35 -2.37 -13.29
CA ASN A 3 -21.56 -3.17 -12.36
C ASN A 3 -20.34 -3.81 -13.06
N ILE A 4 -19.38 -4.35 -12.29
CA ILE A 4 -18.14 -4.87 -12.87
C ILE A 4 -18.37 -6.02 -13.87
N LYS A 5 -19.41 -6.84 -13.70
CA LYS A 5 -19.74 -7.93 -14.61
C LYS A 5 -20.24 -7.39 -15.96
N GLU A 6 -20.97 -6.29 -15.96
CA GLU A 6 -21.42 -5.62 -17.18
C GLU A 6 -20.25 -4.98 -17.94
N ILE A 7 -19.27 -4.41 -17.24
CA ILE A 7 -18.12 -3.77 -17.89
C ILE A 7 -17.18 -4.80 -18.52
N LEU A 8 -17.03 -5.98 -17.89
CA LEU A 8 -16.19 -7.07 -18.38
C LEU A 8 -16.64 -7.64 -19.75
N THR A 9 -17.92 -7.47 -20.13
CA THR A 9 -18.41 -7.93 -21.44
C THR A 9 -18.13 -6.93 -22.57
N GLU A 10 -17.93 -5.65 -22.23
CA GLU A 10 -17.71 -4.57 -23.21
C GLU A 10 -16.24 -4.35 -23.53
N ARG A 11 -15.33 -4.65 -22.58
CA ARG A 11 -13.89 -4.39 -22.73
C ARG A 11 -13.04 -5.20 -21.77
N ILE A 12 -11.76 -5.31 -22.10
CA ILE A 12 -10.74 -5.86 -21.22
C ILE A 12 -10.49 -4.87 -20.07
N LEU A 13 -10.53 -5.39 -18.83
CA LEU A 13 -10.11 -4.65 -17.64
C LEU A 13 -8.66 -5.03 -17.30
N VAL A 14 -7.90 -4.05 -16.82
CA VAL A 14 -6.51 -4.21 -16.41
C VAL A 14 -6.44 -3.89 -14.91
N LEU A 15 -5.80 -4.78 -14.16
CA LEU A 15 -5.46 -4.55 -12.75
C LEU A 15 -4.11 -3.82 -12.66
N ASP A 16 -3.90 -3.13 -11.56
CA ASP A 16 -2.65 -2.46 -11.28
C ASP A 16 -1.48 -3.45 -11.10
N GLY A 17 -0.28 -2.89 -11.12
CA GLY A 17 0.96 -3.65 -11.02
C GLY A 17 1.31 -4.04 -9.58
N ALA A 18 2.49 -4.66 -9.41
CA ALA A 18 2.97 -5.04 -8.09
C ALA A 18 3.27 -3.82 -7.20
N MET A 19 2.45 -3.62 -6.17
CA MET A 19 2.63 -2.55 -5.18
C MET A 19 4.00 -2.65 -4.46
N GLY A 20 4.40 -3.85 -4.04
CA GLY A 20 5.62 -4.03 -3.23
C GLY A 20 6.91 -3.61 -3.94
N THR A 21 7.01 -3.80 -5.26
CA THR A 21 8.19 -3.36 -6.03
C THR A 21 8.24 -1.85 -6.16
N MET A 22 7.09 -1.17 -6.19
CA MET A 22 7.01 0.28 -6.11
C MET A 22 7.45 0.79 -4.74
N LEU A 23 6.98 0.18 -3.65
CA LEU A 23 7.37 0.53 -2.28
C LEU A 23 8.88 0.42 -2.04
N GLN A 24 9.53 -0.60 -2.59
CA GLN A 24 10.99 -0.77 -2.49
C GLN A 24 11.79 0.40 -3.10
N ARG A 25 11.24 1.11 -4.10
CA ARG A 25 11.90 2.26 -4.73
C ARG A 25 11.92 3.50 -3.82
N TYR A 26 10.91 3.64 -2.96
CA TYR A 26 10.82 4.76 -2.00
C TYR A 26 11.82 4.63 -0.85
N LYS A 27 12.39 3.43 -0.64
CA LYS A 27 13.40 3.15 0.41
C LYS A 27 12.92 3.57 1.82
N PHE A 28 11.66 3.27 2.13
CA PHE A 28 11.09 3.56 3.44
C PHE A 28 11.93 2.98 4.58
N THR A 29 12.15 3.82 5.58
CA THR A 29 12.90 3.54 6.79
C THR A 29 11.96 3.11 7.90
N GLU A 30 12.50 2.51 8.97
CA GLU A 30 11.73 2.14 10.16
C GLU A 30 10.87 3.30 10.72
N ALA A 31 11.36 4.54 10.63
CA ALA A 31 10.60 5.72 11.06
C ALA A 31 9.34 5.95 10.21
N ASP A 32 9.41 5.67 8.91
CA ASP A 32 8.27 5.80 7.99
C ASP A 32 7.18 4.77 8.27
N PHE A 33 7.57 3.54 8.65
CA PHE A 33 6.62 2.50 9.06
C PHE A 33 6.03 2.74 10.45
N ARG A 34 6.73 3.47 11.32
CA ARG A 34 6.24 3.82 12.66
C ARG A 34 5.28 5.00 12.62
N GLY A 35 5.62 6.04 11.86
CA GLY A 35 4.97 7.34 11.96
C GLY A 35 4.87 7.82 13.42
N GLU A 36 3.90 8.69 13.69
CA GLU A 36 3.62 9.12 15.07
C GLU A 36 2.90 8.03 15.87
N ARG A 37 2.00 7.28 15.21
CA ARG A 37 1.09 6.32 15.86
C ARG A 37 1.81 5.14 16.49
N PHE A 38 2.93 4.68 15.93
CA PHE A 38 3.67 3.51 16.40
C PHE A 38 5.09 3.84 16.83
N ALA A 39 5.38 5.12 17.14
CA ALA A 39 6.72 5.58 17.52
C ALA A 39 7.36 4.71 18.62
N ASN A 40 6.57 4.36 19.65
CA ASN A 40 7.03 3.61 20.82
C ASN A 40 6.80 2.09 20.75
N TRP A 41 6.53 1.53 19.57
CA TRP A 41 6.29 0.09 19.43
C TRP A 41 7.57 -0.72 19.69
N GLU A 42 7.49 -1.78 20.48
CA GLU A 42 8.68 -2.49 21.00
C GLU A 42 9.46 -3.28 19.92
N HIS A 43 8.79 -3.65 18.82
CA HIS A 43 9.40 -4.44 17.74
C HIS A 43 9.59 -3.62 16.46
N PRO A 44 10.56 -3.98 15.60
CA PRO A 44 10.69 -3.39 14.28
C PRO A 44 9.42 -3.56 13.44
N LEU A 45 9.02 -2.52 12.73
CA LEU A 45 7.81 -2.49 11.89
C LEU A 45 8.14 -2.43 10.39
N GLN A 46 9.39 -2.17 10.02
CA GLN A 46 9.83 -2.13 8.64
C GLN A 46 9.52 -3.43 7.90
N GLY A 47 8.91 -3.29 6.73
CA GLY A 47 8.46 -4.42 5.89
C GLY A 47 6.96 -4.72 6.03
N ASN A 48 6.28 -4.19 7.04
CA ASN A 48 4.82 -4.26 7.13
C ASN A 48 4.17 -3.14 6.29
N ASN A 49 3.99 -3.41 4.99
CA ASN A 49 3.48 -2.42 4.03
C ASN A 49 2.06 -1.94 4.33
N ASP A 50 1.24 -2.73 5.03
CA ASP A 50 -0.11 -2.32 5.39
C ASP A 50 -0.10 -1.09 6.31
N LEU A 51 0.92 -0.94 7.15
CA LEU A 51 1.08 0.21 8.04
C LEU A 51 1.31 1.51 7.27
N LEU A 52 1.91 1.44 6.08
CA LEU A 52 2.14 2.64 5.25
C LEU A 52 0.81 3.29 4.84
N SER A 53 -0.28 2.54 4.74
CA SER A 53 -1.63 3.12 4.53
C SER A 53 -2.07 4.06 5.66
N LEU A 54 -1.48 3.91 6.86
CA LEU A 54 -1.77 4.72 8.04
C LEU A 54 -0.69 5.77 8.32
N THR A 55 0.57 5.42 8.09
CA THR A 55 1.72 6.28 8.43
C THR A 55 2.22 7.12 7.28
N GLN A 56 1.92 6.73 6.03
CA GLN A 56 2.27 7.42 4.79
C GLN A 56 1.07 7.40 3.82
N PRO A 57 -0.06 8.05 4.16
CA PRO A 57 -1.28 8.02 3.36
C PRO A 57 -1.24 8.91 2.10
N GLU A 58 -0.25 9.80 2.00
CA GLU A 58 -0.02 10.67 0.84
C GLU A 58 0.74 9.96 -0.28
#